data_AF-A0A9D2DQL1-F1
#
_entry.id   AF-A0A9D2DQL1-F1
#
_cell.length_a   1.000
_cell.length_b   1.000
_cell.length_c   1.000
_cell.angle_alpha   90.00
_cell.angle_beta   90.00
_cell.angle_gamma   90.00
#
_symmetry.space_group_name_H-M   'P 1'
#
loop_
_entity.id
_entity.type
_entity.pdbx_description
1 polymer ?
#
loop_
_entity_poly.entity_id
_entity_poly.type
_entity_poly.pdbx_seq_one_letter_code
_entity_poly.pdbx_strand_id
1 'polypeptide(L)'
;MKNIAASVLNRLKNQSKEEGIPFQMVLQLFVQEEFLRKLALSEYVDNLILKGGMFIYTLTEFDSRPTRDIDFLIKKLCGSLENIEQTMRDICNISTGNDFVSPEVFTYSLESTIAEKFDAILQRMAGTSRMKDFYDIYYLSGIFDFEGEILIEAVKNTLIHRNRELSDVVFAEIADFK
;
A
#
# COMPACT_ATOMS: atom_id res chain seq x y z
N MET A 1 -35.87 -6.12 10.45
CA MET A 1 -34.49 -5.62 10.42
C MET A 1 -34.08 -5.37 8.98
N LYS A 2 -33.60 -4.17 8.64
CA LYS A 2 -33.00 -3.94 7.31
C LYS A 2 -31.72 -4.78 7.22
N ASN A 3 -31.60 -5.60 6.18
CA ASN A 3 -30.36 -6.33 5.90
C ASN A 3 -29.34 -5.34 5.33
N ILE A 4 -28.46 -4.82 6.20
CA ILE A 4 -27.45 -3.81 5.84
C ILE A 4 -26.50 -4.37 4.76
N ALA A 5 -26.08 -5.62 4.87
CA ALA A 5 -25.21 -6.26 3.88
C ALA A 5 -25.84 -6.30 2.49
N ALA A 6 -27.12 -6.67 2.39
CA ALA A 6 -27.86 -6.65 1.13
C ALA A 6 -27.99 -5.22 0.57
N SER A 7 -28.16 -4.22 1.44
CA SER A 7 -28.21 -2.81 1.04
C SER A 7 -26.87 -2.33 0.49
N VAL A 8 -25.75 -2.66 1.15
CA VAL A 8 -24.40 -2.32 0.69
C VAL A 8 -24.11 -3.00 -0.65
N LEU A 9 -24.38 -4.30 -0.78
CA LEU A 9 -24.18 -5.04 -2.03
C LEU A 9 -24.98 -4.45 -3.19
N ASN A 10 -26.22 -4.02 -2.95
CA ASN A 10 -27.02 -3.37 -3.99
C ASN A 10 -26.44 -2.02 -4.42
N ARG A 11 -25.94 -1.20 -3.47
CA ARG A 11 -25.26 0.06 -3.78
C ARG A 11 -24.01 -0.19 -4.63
N LEU A 12 -23.16 -1.15 -4.24
CA LEU A 12 -21.96 -1.51 -5.00
C LEU A 12 -22.28 -2.04 -6.41
N LYS A 13 -23.37 -2.81 -6.56
CA LYS A 13 -23.84 -3.27 -7.88
C LYS A 13 -24.31 -2.12 -8.77
N ASN A 14 -24.96 -1.11 -8.20
CA ASN A 14 -25.40 0.07 -8.95
C ASN A 14 -24.18 0.90 -9.38
N GLN A 15 -23.25 1.17 -8.46
CA GLN A 15 -22.01 1.88 -8.75
C GLN A 15 -21.18 1.19 -9.85
N SER A 16 -21.07 -0.15 -9.82
CA SER A 16 -20.42 -0.93 -10.88
C SER A 16 -21.03 -0.69 -12.27
N LYS A 17 -22.36 -0.53 -12.36
CA LYS A 17 -23.04 -0.25 -13.63
C LYS A 17 -22.88 1.20 -14.07
N GLU A 18 -22.93 2.13 -13.12
CA GLU A 18 -22.81 3.58 -13.36
C GLU A 18 -21.41 3.94 -13.87
N GLU A 19 -20.36 3.41 -13.23
CA GLU A 19 -18.95 3.69 -13.58
C GLU A 19 -18.40 2.77 -14.70
N GLY A 20 -19.15 1.74 -15.11
CA GLY A 20 -18.68 0.74 -16.08
C GLY A 20 -17.54 -0.15 -15.57
N ILE A 21 -17.27 -0.15 -14.25
CA ILE A 21 -16.20 -0.93 -13.61
C ILE A 21 -16.72 -2.33 -13.26
N PRO A 22 -15.96 -3.41 -13.45
CA PRO A 22 -16.36 -4.76 -13.05
C PRO A 22 -16.75 -4.84 -11.56
N PHE A 23 -17.90 -5.43 -11.25
CA PHE A 23 -18.43 -5.53 -9.88
C PHE A 23 -17.44 -6.14 -8.89
N GLN A 24 -16.62 -7.09 -9.34
CA GLN A 24 -15.59 -7.71 -8.52
C GLN A 24 -14.50 -6.72 -8.08
N MET A 25 -14.15 -5.74 -8.92
CA MET A 25 -13.19 -4.68 -8.56
C MET A 25 -13.81 -3.71 -7.56
N VAL A 26 -15.07 -3.30 -7.77
CA VAL A 26 -15.80 -2.44 -6.84
C VAL A 26 -15.90 -3.10 -5.45
N LEU A 27 -16.19 -4.40 -5.41
CA LEU A 27 -16.25 -5.15 -4.16
C LEU A 27 -14.87 -5.23 -3.47
N GLN A 28 -13.79 -5.44 -4.23
CA GLN A 28 -12.43 -5.48 -3.69
C GLN A 28 -12.03 -4.13 -3.09
N LEU A 29 -12.22 -3.05 -3.84
CA LEU A 29 -11.91 -1.71 -3.39
C LEU A 29 -12.71 -1.35 -2.14
N PHE A 30 -14.02 -1.67 -2.12
CA PHE A 30 -14.85 -1.45 -0.95
C PHE A 30 -14.30 -2.14 0.31
N VAL A 31 -13.85 -3.39 0.20
CA VAL A 31 -13.28 -4.13 1.36
C VAL A 31 -11.96 -3.50 1.81
N GLN A 32 -11.10 -3.09 0.87
CA GLN A 32 -9.82 -2.45 1.19
C GLN A 32 -10.04 -1.11 1.88
N GLU A 33 -10.91 -0.25 1.34
CA GLU A 33 -11.25 1.02 1.97
C GLU A 33 -11.96 0.83 3.31
N GLU A 34 -12.82 -0.18 3.45
CA GLU A 34 -13.51 -0.44 4.71
C GLU A 34 -12.53 -0.87 5.80
N PHE A 35 -11.52 -1.65 5.45
CA PHE A 35 -10.43 -1.95 6.37
C PHE A 35 -9.68 -0.67 6.78
N LEU A 36 -9.38 0.23 5.83
CA LEU A 36 -8.72 1.50 6.12
C LEU A 36 -9.58 2.41 7.03
N ARG A 37 -10.90 2.47 6.81
CA ARG A 37 -11.85 3.19 7.68
C ARG A 37 -11.86 2.63 9.10
N LYS A 38 -11.88 1.30 9.23
CA LYS A 38 -11.80 0.65 10.54
C LYS A 38 -10.45 0.91 11.22
N LEU A 39 -9.35 0.82 10.48
CA LEU A 39 -8.01 1.10 10.99
C LEU A 39 -7.89 2.55 11.50
N ALA A 40 -8.38 3.53 10.73
CA ALA A 40 -8.35 4.94 11.08
C ALA A 40 -9.09 5.25 12.40
N LEU A 41 -10.12 4.46 12.73
CA LEU A 41 -10.89 4.59 13.98
C LEU A 41 -10.36 3.69 15.12
N SER A 42 -9.33 2.89 14.86
CA SER A 42 -8.76 1.97 15.84
C SER A 42 -7.62 2.60 16.65
N GLU A 43 -7.31 2.00 17.79
CA GLU A 43 -6.10 2.36 18.55
C GLU A 43 -4.79 2.01 17.82
N TYR A 44 -4.87 1.22 16.74
CA TYR A 44 -3.73 0.72 15.99
C TYR A 44 -3.33 1.60 14.79
N VAL A 45 -3.99 2.75 14.60
CA VAL A 45 -3.73 3.65 13.45
C VAL A 45 -2.26 4.06 13.35
N ASP A 46 -1.59 4.30 14.48
CA ASP A 46 -0.17 4.67 14.55
C ASP A 46 0.78 3.47 14.40
N ASN A 47 0.24 2.25 14.44
CA ASN A 47 1.00 1.02 14.42
C ASN A 47 1.08 0.36 13.05
N LEU A 48 0.15 0.64 12.15
CA LEU A 48 0.09 0.04 10.82
C LEU A 48 0.29 1.11 9.76
N ILE A 49 1.43 1.03 9.07
CA ILE A 49 1.79 1.97 8.01
C ILE A 49 1.47 1.33 6.66
N LEU A 50 0.50 1.89 5.95
CA LEU A 50 0.07 1.44 4.62
C LEU A 50 1.21 1.58 3.60
N LYS A 51 1.40 0.54 2.80
CA LYS A 51 2.42 0.49 1.74
C LYS A 51 1.94 -0.30 0.52
N GLY A 52 2.86 -0.51 -0.43
CA GLY A 52 2.64 -1.40 -1.57
C GLY A 52 1.68 -0.83 -2.61
N GLY A 53 0.99 -1.72 -3.32
CA GLY A 53 0.14 -1.32 -4.45
C GLY A 53 -1.07 -0.49 -4.04
N MET A 54 -1.64 -0.74 -2.86
CA MET A 54 -2.86 -0.04 -2.43
C MET A 54 -2.55 1.41 -2.09
N PHE A 55 -1.40 1.65 -1.45
CA PHE A 55 -0.89 3.00 -1.22
C PHE A 55 -0.75 3.79 -2.53
N ILE A 56 -0.12 3.21 -3.54
CA ILE A 56 0.08 3.85 -4.85
C ILE A 56 -1.27 4.11 -5.52
N TYR A 57 -2.17 3.12 -5.48
CA TYR A 57 -3.51 3.25 -6.06
C TYR A 57 -4.31 4.38 -5.44
N THR A 58 -4.28 4.54 -4.11
CA THR A 58 -4.94 5.67 -3.43
C THR A 58 -4.24 7.01 -3.66
N LEU A 59 -2.91 7.03 -3.66
CA LEU A 59 -2.12 8.25 -3.84
C LEU A 59 -2.30 8.88 -5.22
N THR A 60 -2.60 8.04 -6.21
CA THR A 60 -2.73 8.41 -7.63
C THR A 60 -4.20 8.59 -8.02
N GLU A 61 -5.09 8.79 -7.05
CA GLU A 61 -6.54 8.93 -7.28
C GLU A 61 -7.12 7.81 -8.14
N PHE A 62 -6.65 6.58 -7.92
CA PHE A 62 -7.07 5.35 -8.60
C PHE A 62 -6.70 5.26 -10.09
N ASP A 63 -5.73 6.06 -10.53
CA ASP A 63 -5.30 6.13 -11.93
C ASP A 63 -4.17 5.13 -12.27
N SER A 64 -3.43 4.68 -11.24
CA SER A 64 -2.49 3.56 -11.37
C SER A 64 -3.19 2.20 -11.43
N ARG A 65 -2.42 1.13 -11.68
CA ARG A 65 -2.98 -0.22 -11.75
C ARG A 65 -3.67 -0.63 -10.42
N PRO A 66 -4.83 -1.32 -10.47
CA PRO A 66 -5.46 -1.84 -9.26
C PRO A 66 -4.62 -2.94 -8.60
N THR A 67 -4.83 -3.13 -7.30
CA THR A 67 -4.22 -4.22 -6.51
C THR A 67 -5.28 -5.01 -5.75
N ARG A 68 -5.04 -6.30 -5.56
CA ARG A 68 -5.89 -7.16 -4.74
C ARG A 68 -5.46 -7.17 -3.28
N ASP A 69 -4.16 -6.98 -3.06
CA ASP A 69 -3.55 -7.06 -1.75
C ASP A 69 -3.50 -5.69 -1.09
N ILE A 70 -3.54 -5.68 0.24
CA ILE A 70 -3.30 -4.50 1.07
C ILE A 70 -2.13 -4.82 2.01
N ASP A 71 -1.08 -4.02 1.93
CA ASP A 71 0.18 -4.28 2.62
C ASP A 71 0.41 -3.24 3.70
N PHE A 72 0.84 -3.68 4.88
CA PHE A 72 1.21 -2.81 5.98
C PHE A 72 2.61 -3.14 6.52
N LEU A 73 3.32 -2.12 6.97
CA LEU A 73 4.45 -2.27 7.89
C LEU A 73 3.94 -2.12 9.32
N ILE A 74 4.30 -3.07 10.17
CA ILE A 74 4.03 -3.00 11.60
C ILE A 74 5.10 -2.13 12.29
N LYS A 75 4.66 -1.14 13.06
CA LYS A 75 5.49 -0.25 13.88
C LYS A 75 5.03 -0.32 15.34
N LYS A 76 6.00 -0.53 16.24
CA LYS A 76 5.77 -0.50 17.71
C LYS A 76 4.70 -1.48 18.22
N LEU A 77 4.45 -2.59 17.52
CA LEU A 77 3.66 -3.71 18.04
C LEU A 77 4.56 -4.93 18.27
N CYS A 78 4.21 -5.70 19.30
CA CYS A 78 4.80 -7.02 19.50
C CYS A 78 4.36 -7.93 18.35
N GLY A 79 5.30 -8.39 17.52
CA GLY A 79 5.03 -9.17 16.32
C GLY A 79 4.71 -10.66 16.57
N SER A 80 4.18 -11.03 17.74
CA SER A 80 3.71 -12.40 17.96
C SER A 80 2.47 -12.67 17.11
N LEU A 81 2.29 -13.91 16.63
CA LEU A 81 1.13 -14.28 15.83
C LEU A 81 -0.19 -14.01 16.57
N GLU A 82 -0.22 -14.28 17.87
CA GLU A 82 -1.38 -14.03 18.73
C GLU A 82 -1.72 -12.54 18.81
N ASN A 83 -0.72 -11.67 18.98
CA ASN A 83 -0.94 -10.23 18.99
C ASN A 83 -1.47 -9.72 17.64
N ILE A 84 -0.89 -10.19 16.53
CA ILE A 84 -1.34 -9.79 15.19
C ILE A 84 -2.79 -10.25 14.96
N GLU A 85 -3.13 -11.48 15.36
CA GLU A 85 -4.49 -11.99 15.23
C GLU A 85 -5.48 -11.14 16.03
N GLN A 86 -5.14 -10.81 17.28
CA GLN A 86 -5.98 -9.96 18.12
C GLN A 86 -6.15 -8.56 17.52
N THR A 87 -5.07 -7.91 17.10
CA THR A 87 -5.11 -6.60 16.42
C THR A 87 -6.03 -6.64 15.20
N MET A 88 -5.93 -7.67 14.36
CA MET A 88 -6.79 -7.80 13.18
C MET A 88 -8.27 -7.98 13.56
N ARG A 89 -8.56 -8.76 14.61
CA ARG A 89 -9.93 -8.94 15.13
C ARG A 89 -10.51 -7.63 15.65
N ASP A 90 -9.73 -6.90 16.44
CA ASP A 90 -10.15 -5.63 17.02
C ASP A 90 -10.49 -4.60 15.93
N ILE A 91 -9.60 -4.44 14.93
CA ILE A 91 -9.86 -3.58 13.78
C ILE A 91 -11.14 -4.01 13.04
N CYS A 92 -11.28 -5.30 12.72
CA CYS A 92 -12.44 -5.79 11.98
C CYS A 92 -13.78 -5.55 12.70
N ASN A 93 -13.78 -5.54 14.04
CA ASN A 93 -14.96 -5.35 14.88
C ASN A 93 -15.41 -3.90 15.02
N ILE A 94 -14.60 -2.92 14.59
CA ILE A 94 -14.96 -1.50 14.65
C ILE A 94 -16.18 -1.22 13.77
N SER A 95 -17.19 -0.58 14.33
CA SER A 95 -18.36 -0.14 13.58
C SER A 95 -18.11 1.23 12.95
N THR A 96 -18.10 1.27 11.62
CA THR A 96 -17.97 2.50 10.80
C THR A 96 -19.33 3.05 10.35
N GLY A 97 -20.42 2.33 10.63
CA GLY A 97 -21.74 2.60 10.01
C GLY A 97 -21.83 2.17 8.53
N ASN A 98 -20.71 1.82 7.89
CA ASN A 98 -20.57 1.71 6.42
C ASN A 98 -20.90 3.03 5.70
N ASP A 99 -20.61 4.15 6.36
CA ASP A 99 -20.71 5.48 5.78
C ASP A 99 -19.43 5.80 4.99
N PHE A 100 -19.58 6.54 3.89
CA PHE A 100 -18.44 6.97 3.08
C PHE A 100 -17.73 8.14 3.79
N VAL A 101 -16.70 7.81 4.57
CA VAL A 101 -15.80 8.77 5.22
C VAL A 101 -14.38 8.51 4.72
N SER A 102 -13.62 9.57 4.44
CA SER A 102 -12.21 9.49 4.08
C SER A 102 -11.38 9.08 5.31
N PRO A 103 -10.70 7.91 5.29
CA PRO A 103 -9.85 7.49 6.39
C PRO A 103 -8.52 8.26 6.42
N GLU A 104 -8.03 8.56 7.61
CA GLU A 104 -6.66 9.05 7.84
C GLU A 104 -5.81 7.91 8.41
N VAL A 105 -4.74 7.53 7.70
CA VAL A 105 -3.83 6.45 8.10
C VAL A 105 -2.39 6.84 7.81
N PHE A 106 -1.43 6.23 8.52
CA PHE A 106 -0.02 6.39 8.20
C PHE A 106 0.34 5.64 6.90
N THR A 107 1.20 6.24 6.09
CA THR A 107 1.68 5.67 4.83
C THR A 107 3.21 5.68 4.76
N TYR A 108 3.76 4.90 3.83
CA TYR A 108 5.16 5.05 3.43
C TYR A 108 5.38 6.42 2.76
N SER A 109 6.63 6.88 2.78
CA SER A 109 7.06 7.93 1.87
C SER A 109 7.12 7.39 0.44
N LEU A 110 7.12 8.29 -0.54
CA LEU A 110 7.30 7.96 -1.95
C LEU A 110 8.65 7.26 -2.17
N GLU A 111 9.72 7.78 -1.58
CA GLU A 111 11.08 7.26 -1.67
C GLU A 111 11.19 5.86 -1.07
N SER A 112 10.56 5.63 0.09
CA SER A 112 10.52 4.31 0.73
C SER A 112 9.77 3.30 -0.14
N THR A 113 8.75 3.75 -0.87
CA THR A 113 7.99 2.93 -1.82
C THR A 113 8.83 2.54 -3.04
N ILE A 114 9.60 3.49 -3.60
CA ILE A 114 10.56 3.19 -4.67
C ILE A 114 11.67 2.25 -4.17
N ALA A 115 12.19 2.48 -2.98
CA ALA A 115 13.26 1.69 -2.38
C ALA A 115 12.88 0.21 -2.18
N GLU A 116 11.68 -0.07 -1.64
CA GLU A 116 11.19 -1.46 -1.50
C GLU A 116 11.00 -2.15 -2.86
N LYS A 117 10.54 -1.40 -3.88
CA LYS A 117 10.40 -1.94 -5.26
C LYS A 117 11.75 -2.24 -5.89
N PHE A 118 12.73 -1.39 -5.65
CA PHE A 118 14.09 -1.59 -6.10
C PHE A 118 14.72 -2.84 -5.48
N ASP A 119 14.64 -3.00 -4.15
CA ASP A 119 15.08 -4.25 -3.48
C ASP A 119 14.35 -5.47 -4.04
N ALA A 120 13.03 -5.37 -4.22
CA ALA A 120 12.21 -6.41 -4.83
C ALA A 120 12.70 -6.87 -6.22
N ILE A 121 13.13 -5.93 -7.07
CA ILE A 121 13.69 -6.19 -8.40
C ILE A 121 15.04 -6.90 -8.28
N LEU A 122 15.93 -6.39 -7.42
CA LEU A 122 17.26 -6.98 -7.20
C LEU A 122 17.18 -8.45 -6.75
N GLN A 123 16.19 -8.80 -5.93
CA GLN A 123 16.04 -10.16 -5.40
C GLN A 123 15.76 -11.23 -6.46
N ARG A 124 15.11 -10.89 -7.58
CA ARG A 124 14.54 -11.89 -8.50
C ARG A 124 14.71 -11.49 -9.97
N MET A 125 15.94 -11.21 -10.39
CA MET A 125 16.25 -10.91 -11.80
C MET A 125 15.94 -12.05 -12.81
N ALA A 126 15.63 -13.27 -12.35
CA ALA A 126 15.53 -14.47 -13.21
C ALA A 126 14.12 -15.07 -13.41
N GLY A 127 13.03 -14.45 -12.93
CA GLY A 127 11.67 -15.01 -13.09
C GLY A 127 10.58 -13.97 -12.88
N THR A 128 9.98 -13.51 -13.98
CA THR A 128 9.16 -12.29 -14.06
C THR A 128 7.78 -12.42 -13.41
N SER A 129 7.68 -12.12 -12.11
CA SER A 129 6.45 -11.63 -11.46
C SER A 129 6.55 -10.15 -11.05
N ARG A 130 7.64 -9.48 -11.45
CA ARG A 130 8.06 -8.13 -10.99
C ARG A 130 7.81 -7.00 -11.99
N MET A 131 7.19 -7.27 -13.14
CA MET A 131 6.86 -6.22 -14.12
C MET A 131 6.01 -5.09 -13.50
N LYS A 132 5.23 -5.43 -12.48
CA LYS A 132 4.48 -4.48 -11.67
C LYS A 132 5.38 -3.52 -10.89
N ASP A 133 6.50 -3.99 -10.35
CA ASP A 133 7.45 -3.15 -9.62
C ASP A 133 8.14 -2.15 -10.57
N PHE A 134 8.53 -2.59 -11.78
CA PHE A 134 9.02 -1.69 -12.83
C PHE A 134 7.98 -0.66 -13.27
N TYR A 135 6.74 -1.11 -13.52
CA TYR A 135 5.63 -0.22 -13.88
C TYR A 135 5.38 0.82 -12.80
N ASP A 136 5.32 0.40 -11.53
CA ASP A 136 5.03 1.30 -10.41
C ASP A 136 6.17 2.34 -10.25
N ILE A 137 7.44 1.96 -10.40
CA ILE A 137 8.56 2.92 -10.37
C ILE A 137 8.46 3.91 -11.54
N TYR A 138 8.27 3.40 -12.76
CA TYR A 138 8.16 4.23 -13.96
C TYR A 138 7.00 5.22 -13.84
N TYR A 139 5.83 4.73 -13.44
CA TYR A 139 4.62 5.54 -13.28
C TYR A 139 4.83 6.64 -12.23
N LEU A 140 5.32 6.29 -11.03
CA LEU A 140 5.59 7.25 -9.96
C LEU A 140 6.64 8.31 -10.39
N SER A 141 7.70 7.90 -11.09
CA SER A 141 8.73 8.83 -11.60
C SER A 141 8.21 9.80 -12.66
N GLY A 142 7.10 9.49 -13.32
CA GLY A 142 6.47 10.36 -14.32
C GLY A 142 5.50 11.39 -13.75
N ILE A 143 5.09 11.23 -12.49
CA ILE A 143 4.06 12.07 -11.85
C ILE A 143 4.54 12.79 -10.58
N PHE A 144 5.64 12.33 -9.97
CA PHE A 144 6.23 12.94 -8.79
C PHE A 144 7.69 13.31 -9.03
N ASP A 145 8.10 14.46 -8.51
CA ASP A 145 9.49 14.85 -8.40
C ASP A 145 10.12 14.18 -7.17
N PHE A 146 11.34 13.70 -7.31
CA PHE A 146 12.10 13.05 -6.24
C PHE A 146 13.39 13.81 -5.97
N GLU A 147 13.66 14.08 -4.71
CA GLU A 147 14.98 14.56 -4.29
C GLU A 147 15.96 13.38 -4.25
N GLY A 148 16.96 13.41 -5.13
CA GLY A 148 17.90 12.29 -5.30
C GLY A 148 18.60 11.87 -4.00
N GLU A 149 18.95 12.83 -3.14
CA GLU A 149 19.59 12.54 -1.83
C GLU A 149 18.67 11.73 -0.91
N ILE A 150 17.41 12.14 -0.78
CA ILE A 150 16.40 11.45 0.06
C ILE A 150 16.11 10.06 -0.52
N LEU A 151 15.99 9.95 -1.85
CA LEU A 151 15.76 8.67 -2.52
C LEU A 151 16.93 7.69 -2.32
N ILE A 152 18.16 8.16 -2.49
CA ILE A 152 19.37 7.36 -2.26
C ILE A 152 19.43 6.90 -0.80
N GLU A 153 19.12 7.78 0.15
CA GLU A 153 19.08 7.42 1.57
C GLU A 153 18.02 6.34 1.85
N ALA A 154 16.81 6.49 1.30
CA ALA A 154 15.75 5.50 1.44
C ALA A 154 16.14 4.12 0.87
N VAL A 155 16.80 4.09 -0.31
CA VAL A 155 17.30 2.86 -0.93
C VAL A 155 18.37 2.22 -0.07
N LYS A 156 19.38 2.99 0.37
CA LYS A 156 20.45 2.50 1.25
C LYS A 156 19.89 1.91 2.53
N ASN A 157 19.03 2.66 3.23
CA ASN A 157 18.40 2.22 4.45
C ASN A 157 17.60 0.94 4.24
N THR A 158 16.81 0.85 3.17
CA THR A 158 16.02 -0.36 2.86
C THR A 158 16.93 -1.57 2.66
N LEU A 159 18.00 -1.45 1.87
CA LEU A 159 18.92 -2.55 1.58
C LEU A 159 19.68 -3.01 2.83
N ILE A 160 20.15 -2.08 3.66
CA ILE A 160 20.80 -2.38 4.94
C ILE A 160 19.85 -3.16 5.85
N HIS A 161 18.62 -2.68 6.04
CA HIS A 161 17.63 -3.37 6.89
C HIS A 161 17.25 -4.75 6.35
N ARG A 162 17.37 -4.98 5.05
CA ARG A 162 17.10 -6.28 4.40
C ARG A 162 18.34 -7.18 4.32
N ASN A 163 19.47 -6.80 4.93
CA ASN A 163 20.75 -7.50 4.87
C ASN A 163 21.21 -7.79 3.43
N ARG A 164 21.14 -6.76 2.57
CA ARG A 164 21.63 -6.82 1.19
C ARG A 164 22.99 -6.13 1.10
N GLU A 165 23.97 -6.82 0.53
CA GLU A 165 25.27 -6.23 0.22
C GLU A 165 25.27 -5.69 -1.22
N LEU A 166 25.36 -4.36 -1.36
CA LEU A 166 25.76 -3.69 -2.59
C LEU A 166 27.03 -2.90 -2.29
N SER A 167 27.95 -2.84 -3.26
CA SER A 167 29.18 -2.07 -3.07
C SER A 167 28.91 -0.57 -3.08
N ASP A 168 29.67 0.19 -2.29
CA ASP A 168 29.57 1.66 -2.25
C ASP A 168 29.81 2.32 -3.62
N VAL A 169 30.51 1.62 -4.52
CA VAL A 169 30.75 2.04 -5.90
C VAL A 169 29.43 2.22 -6.66
N VAL A 170 28.46 1.30 -6.47
CA VAL A 170 27.14 1.39 -7.12
C VAL A 170 26.40 2.66 -6.67
N PHE A 171 26.51 3.03 -5.39
CA PHE A 171 25.86 4.23 -4.89
C PHE A 171 26.56 5.52 -5.31
N ALA A 172 27.89 5.49 -5.53
CA ALA A 172 28.62 6.63 -6.07
C ALA A 172 28.20 6.92 -7.52
N GLU A 173 28.04 5.89 -8.35
CA GLU A 173 27.57 6.02 -9.73
C GLU A 173 26.12 6.56 -9.82
N ILE A 174 25.27 6.22 -8.85
CA ILE A 174 23.89 6.74 -8.77
C ILE A 174 23.87 8.20 -8.31
N ALA A 175 24.76 8.59 -7.39
CA ALA A 175 24.82 9.97 -6.89
C ALA A 175 25.29 10.97 -7.97
N ASP A 176 26.06 10.49 -8.96
CA ASP A 176 26.51 11.29 -10.11
C ASP A 176 25.47 11.35 -11.24
N PHE A 177 24.35 10.62 -11.14
CA PHE A 177 23.27 10.65 -12.11
C PHE A 177 22.46 11.94 -11.94
N LYS A 178 22.62 12.87 -12.89
CA LYS A 178 21.84 14.11 -13.01
C LYS A 178 20.56 13.90 -13.80
#